data_AF-A0A317SRZ1-F1
#
_entry.id   AF-A0A317SRZ1-F1
#
_cell.length_a   1.000
_cell.length_b   1.000
_cell.length_c   1.000
_cell.angle_alpha   90.00
_cell.angle_beta   90.00
_cell.angle_gamma   90.00
#
_symmetry.space_group_name_H-M   'P 1'
#
loop_
_entity.id
_entity.type
_entity.pdbx_description
1 polymer ?
#
loop_
_entity_poly.entity_id
_entity_poly.type
_entity_poly.pdbx_seq_one_letter_code
_entity_poly.pdbx_strand_id
1 'polypeptide(L)'
;MPLSAIFRSLQSNRPDAYQAMKGGLGLRLWEVVANYWDLGFTSFGGPPVHFQIMRKRFVDGEGGRIPWIDDQTYQELFAICQALPGPGSTKFAFCVALIHAGFIPAVLAFLIWSLPGAIGMFALALGVERIGEVLPNPVYALLSGLNASTVGIIAVAAVQLAEKSITDPLTRMLVILGACAGLPYNALWYFPLLMAIGGIITIFWDLWGRAKFGRMRARFNRKNRNEQREAEESTASGAVPLETRNPTRDGGLQRRVASRAEASGADTAPTTGDSAEEIIPEADATPQPQGIDTTSHGIPVKVGILIIIGFFVSFIALMAVRGLDNTPLEFDLFANMYLAGTIIFGGGPVVIPLLHEYVVEPGWVSSRDFLLGLAIIQAFPGPNFNFAVYLGALALNRGSSSVLGAFLGFLGIFFPGITLSIGVQSIWRVLRTKPAVISLLRGVNSTAVGLVFTAVYRL
;
A
#
# COMPACT_ATOMS: atom_id res chain seq x y z
N MET A 1 -37.43 2.30 -23.49
CA MET A 1 -36.73 3.59 -23.69
C MET A 1 -35.78 3.43 -24.88
N PRO A 2 -35.77 4.35 -25.86
CA PRO A 2 -34.85 4.27 -26.98
C PRO A 2 -33.40 4.46 -26.51
N LEU A 3 -32.46 3.66 -27.04
CA LEU A 3 -31.02 3.70 -26.70
C LEU A 3 -30.40 5.10 -26.84
N SER A 4 -30.93 5.92 -27.75
CA SER A 4 -30.51 7.31 -27.96
C SER A 4 -30.86 8.25 -26.80
N ALA A 5 -31.94 7.99 -26.06
CA ALA A 5 -32.30 8.74 -24.86
C ALA A 5 -31.42 8.36 -23.66
N ILE A 6 -31.01 7.10 -23.57
CA ILE A 6 -30.05 6.61 -22.58
C ILE A 6 -28.67 7.22 -22.85
N PHE A 7 -28.20 7.24 -24.09
CA PHE A 7 -26.92 7.86 -24.47
C PHE A 7 -26.89 9.37 -24.21
N ARG A 8 -27.97 10.11 -24.52
CA ARG A 8 -28.07 11.53 -24.20
C ARG A 8 -28.13 11.79 -22.70
N SER A 9 -28.90 11.00 -21.95
CA SER A 9 -28.93 11.05 -20.48
C SER A 9 -27.58 10.71 -19.85
N LEU A 10 -26.77 9.85 -20.49
CA LEU A 10 -25.42 9.52 -20.05
C LEU A 10 -24.48 10.70 -20.28
N GLN A 11 -24.49 11.32 -21.45
CA GLN A 11 -23.68 12.50 -21.74
C GLN A 11 -24.05 13.72 -20.88
N SER A 12 -25.33 13.95 -20.60
CA SER A 12 -25.78 15.12 -19.83
C SER A 12 -25.53 14.99 -18.32
N ASN A 13 -25.40 13.77 -17.80
CA ASN A 13 -25.16 13.49 -16.37
C ASN A 13 -23.74 12.97 -16.10
N ARG A 14 -22.81 13.16 -17.04
CA ARG A 14 -21.40 12.85 -16.75
C ARG A 14 -20.93 13.80 -15.65
N PRO A 15 -20.43 13.28 -14.52
CA PRO A 15 -19.91 14.13 -13.47
C PRO A 15 -18.68 14.90 -13.99
N ASP A 16 -18.52 16.13 -13.52
CA ASP A 16 -17.26 16.86 -13.72
C ASP A 16 -16.11 16.10 -13.06
N ALA A 17 -14.88 16.40 -13.50
CA ALA A 17 -13.68 15.82 -12.90
C ALA A 17 -13.71 15.99 -11.37
N TYR A 18 -13.32 14.93 -10.66
CA TYR A 18 -13.25 14.89 -9.19
C TYR A 18 -14.59 15.01 -8.44
N GLN A 19 -15.73 14.88 -9.14
CA GLN A 19 -17.05 14.85 -8.49
C GLN A 19 -17.61 13.44 -8.37
N ALA A 20 -18.31 13.19 -7.26
CA ALA A 20 -19.07 11.96 -7.07
C ALA A 20 -20.33 11.95 -7.95
N MET A 21 -20.64 10.77 -8.51
CA MET A 21 -21.78 10.58 -9.38
C MET A 21 -23.09 10.52 -8.57
N LYS A 22 -23.95 11.53 -8.75
CA LYS A 22 -25.24 11.69 -8.04
C LYS A 22 -26.46 11.17 -8.83
N GLY A 23 -26.24 10.68 -10.06
CA GLY A 23 -27.31 10.14 -10.92
C GLY A 23 -27.96 8.86 -10.36
N GLY A 24 -29.03 8.42 -11.03
CA GLY A 24 -29.73 7.18 -10.68
C GLY A 24 -28.82 5.94 -10.69
N LEU A 25 -29.20 4.90 -9.95
CA LEU A 25 -28.37 3.70 -9.76
C LEU A 25 -27.93 3.06 -11.09
N GLY A 26 -28.80 2.98 -12.09
CA GLY A 26 -28.45 2.42 -13.40
C GLY A 26 -27.34 3.20 -14.12
N LEU A 27 -27.35 4.54 -14.00
CA LEU A 27 -26.31 5.40 -14.57
C LEU A 27 -24.96 5.15 -13.88
N ARG A 28 -24.98 5.04 -12.54
CA ARG A 28 -23.80 4.75 -11.72
C ARG A 28 -23.21 3.38 -12.00
N LEU A 29 -24.06 2.37 -12.19
CA LEU A 29 -23.62 1.02 -12.57
C LEU A 29 -22.96 1.04 -13.95
N TRP A 30 -23.59 1.70 -14.93
CA TRP A 30 -23.02 1.81 -16.26
C TRP A 30 -21.66 2.52 -16.26
N GLU A 31 -21.51 3.61 -15.51
CA GLU A 31 -20.24 4.33 -15.42
C GLU A 31 -19.11 3.46 -14.84
N VAL A 32 -19.43 2.64 -13.83
CA VAL A 32 -18.48 1.65 -13.30
C VAL A 32 -18.14 0.61 -14.36
N VAL A 33 -19.13 0.03 -15.05
CA VAL A 33 -18.86 -0.96 -16.13
C VAL A 33 -17.94 -0.35 -17.18
N ALA A 34 -18.27 0.84 -17.69
CA ALA A 34 -17.52 1.51 -18.75
C ALA A 34 -16.06 1.79 -18.38
N ASN A 35 -15.77 2.04 -17.10
CA ASN A 35 -14.43 2.36 -16.63
C ASN A 35 -13.63 1.15 -16.09
N TYR A 36 -14.31 0.08 -15.66
CA TYR A 36 -13.67 -1.10 -15.05
C TYR A 36 -13.61 -2.34 -15.94
N TRP A 37 -14.45 -2.47 -16.98
CA TRP A 37 -14.62 -3.75 -17.72
C TRP A 37 -13.32 -4.38 -18.22
N ASP A 38 -12.38 -3.57 -18.68
CA ASP A 38 -11.10 -4.02 -19.26
C ASP A 38 -10.03 -4.29 -18.20
N LEU A 39 -10.19 -3.75 -16.98
CA LEU A 39 -9.15 -3.84 -15.96
C LEU A 39 -8.86 -5.29 -15.55
N GLY A 40 -9.89 -6.13 -15.45
CA GLY A 40 -9.73 -7.56 -15.12
C GLY A 40 -9.01 -8.37 -16.20
N PHE A 41 -8.92 -7.86 -17.44
CA PHE A 41 -8.25 -8.53 -18.57
C PHE A 41 -6.89 -7.92 -18.91
N THR A 42 -6.62 -6.69 -18.48
CA THR A 42 -5.45 -5.91 -18.93
C THR A 42 -4.47 -5.56 -17.80
N SER A 43 -4.84 -5.76 -16.54
CA SER A 43 -3.99 -5.42 -15.40
C SER A 43 -2.98 -6.52 -15.09
N PHE A 44 -1.87 -6.56 -15.82
CA PHE A 44 -0.76 -7.48 -15.57
C PHE A 44 0.29 -6.84 -14.64
N GLY A 45 1.14 -7.68 -14.02
CA GLY A 45 2.32 -7.21 -13.27
C GLY A 45 2.13 -7.02 -11.77
N GLY A 46 0.98 -7.42 -11.23
CA GLY A 46 0.75 -7.51 -9.78
C GLY A 46 0.52 -6.16 -9.10
N PRO A 47 0.48 -6.13 -7.75
CA PRO A 47 -0.03 -4.99 -6.99
C PRO A 47 0.61 -3.63 -7.31
N PRO A 48 1.96 -3.48 -7.40
CA PRO A 48 2.57 -2.19 -7.70
C PRO A 48 2.13 -1.63 -9.05
N VAL A 49 2.02 -2.50 -10.06
CA VAL A 49 1.58 -2.11 -11.40
C VAL A 49 0.08 -1.79 -11.39
N HIS A 50 -0.74 -2.54 -10.65
CA HIS A 50 -2.17 -2.24 -10.54
C HIS A 50 -2.43 -0.84 -9.97
N PHE A 51 -1.68 -0.42 -8.94
CA PHE A 51 -1.80 0.94 -8.41
C PHE A 51 -1.43 2.00 -9.45
N GLN A 52 -0.39 1.78 -10.26
CA GLN A 52 -0.02 2.68 -11.34
C GLN A 52 -1.09 2.73 -12.45
N ILE A 53 -1.64 1.57 -12.85
CA ILE A 53 -2.75 1.49 -13.82
C ILE A 53 -3.96 2.28 -13.31
N MET A 54 -4.33 2.08 -12.05
CA MET A 54 -5.46 2.80 -11.44
C MET A 54 -5.19 4.29 -11.28
N ARG A 55 -3.94 4.69 -11.00
CA ARG A 55 -3.56 6.11 -10.96
C ARG A 55 -3.74 6.77 -12.31
N LYS A 56 -3.12 6.20 -13.35
CA LYS A 56 -3.24 6.72 -14.71
C LYS A 56 -4.69 6.86 -15.17
N ARG A 57 -5.53 5.91 -14.77
CA ARG A 57 -6.95 5.86 -15.14
C ARG A 57 -7.83 6.80 -14.35
N PHE A 58 -7.74 6.79 -13.02
CA PHE A 58 -8.69 7.47 -12.14
C PHE A 58 -8.16 8.80 -11.58
N VAL A 59 -6.87 9.11 -11.76
CA VAL A 59 -6.25 10.38 -11.37
C VAL A 59 -5.83 11.16 -12.61
N ASP A 60 -5.02 10.57 -13.48
CA ASP A 60 -4.42 11.31 -14.60
C ASP A 60 -5.37 11.46 -15.80
N GLY A 61 -6.48 10.70 -15.82
CA GLY A 61 -7.48 10.76 -16.90
C GLY A 61 -6.98 10.21 -18.25
N GLU A 62 -6.02 9.29 -18.22
CA GLU A 62 -5.37 8.73 -19.42
C GLU A 62 -6.42 8.12 -20.38
N GLY A 63 -6.27 8.39 -21.68
CA GLY A 63 -7.20 7.94 -22.72
C GLY A 63 -8.48 8.79 -22.83
N GLY A 64 -8.46 10.05 -22.37
CA GLY A 64 -9.59 10.97 -22.45
C GLY A 64 -10.70 10.67 -21.43
N ARG A 65 -10.35 9.95 -20.35
CA ARG A 65 -11.28 9.59 -19.28
C ARG A 65 -11.35 10.72 -18.26
N ILE A 66 -12.50 10.83 -17.59
CA ILE A 66 -12.71 11.83 -16.55
C ILE A 66 -11.99 11.36 -15.29
N PRO A 67 -11.09 12.16 -14.69
CA PRO A 67 -10.50 11.87 -13.38
C PRO A 67 -11.57 11.74 -12.30
N TRP A 68 -11.50 10.68 -11.50
CA TRP A 68 -12.45 10.42 -10.41
C TRP A 68 -11.91 10.91 -9.07
N ILE A 69 -10.59 10.81 -8.87
CA ILE A 69 -9.90 11.15 -7.61
C ILE A 69 -8.65 11.98 -7.90
N ASP A 70 -8.29 12.88 -6.98
CA ASP A 70 -7.13 13.75 -7.07
C ASP A 70 -5.91 13.08 -6.44
N ASP A 71 -4.75 13.72 -6.59
CA ASP A 71 -3.50 13.19 -6.06
C ASP A 71 -3.55 12.96 -4.55
N GLN A 72 -4.13 13.91 -3.81
CA GLN A 72 -4.26 13.79 -2.36
C GLN A 72 -5.12 12.57 -1.98
N THR A 73 -6.31 12.43 -2.56
CA THR A 73 -7.21 11.31 -2.30
C THR A 73 -6.56 9.99 -2.71
N TYR A 74 -5.83 9.96 -3.84
CA TYR A 74 -5.06 8.80 -4.25
C TYR A 74 -4.05 8.36 -3.19
N GLN A 75 -3.22 9.28 -2.69
CA GLN A 75 -2.21 8.95 -1.68
C GLN A 75 -2.85 8.47 -0.37
N GLU A 76 -3.96 9.08 0.02
CA GLU A 76 -4.70 8.66 1.21
C GLU A 76 -5.30 7.27 1.04
N LEU A 77 -5.99 6.97 -0.07
CA LEU A 77 -6.56 5.65 -0.32
C LEU A 77 -5.45 4.61 -0.43
N PHE A 78 -4.33 4.95 -1.07
CA PHE A 78 -3.17 4.09 -1.16
C PHE A 78 -2.67 3.74 0.24
N ALA A 79 -2.46 4.74 1.10
CA ALA A 79 -2.03 4.53 2.48
C ALA A 79 -3.01 3.65 3.27
N ILE A 80 -4.32 3.89 3.18
CA ILE A 80 -5.35 3.06 3.83
C ILE A 80 -5.27 1.61 3.35
N CYS A 81 -5.22 1.40 2.03
CA CYS A 81 -5.25 0.06 1.46
C CYS A 81 -3.98 -0.73 1.78
N GLN A 82 -2.85 -0.04 1.99
CA GLN A 82 -1.60 -0.64 2.45
C GLN A 82 -1.61 -0.93 3.95
N ALA A 83 -2.24 -0.05 4.73
CA ALA A 83 -2.28 -0.12 6.19
C ALA A 83 -3.27 -1.16 6.73
N LEU A 84 -4.34 -1.43 6.00
CA LEU A 84 -5.35 -2.42 6.38
C LEU A 84 -5.03 -3.79 5.79
N PRO A 85 -5.48 -4.87 6.44
CA PRO A 85 -5.31 -6.19 5.88
C PRO A 85 -6.15 -6.41 4.61
N GLY A 86 -5.79 -7.42 3.84
CA GLY A 86 -6.42 -7.86 2.60
C GLY A 86 -5.72 -7.41 1.31
N PRO A 87 -6.19 -7.86 0.14
CA PRO A 87 -5.58 -7.53 -1.15
C PRO A 87 -5.55 -6.03 -1.48
N GLY A 88 -4.37 -5.40 -1.40
CA GLY A 88 -4.18 -3.94 -1.51
C GLY A 88 -4.82 -3.29 -2.75
N SER A 89 -4.47 -3.76 -3.96
CA SER A 89 -5.00 -3.20 -5.21
C SER A 89 -6.50 -3.42 -5.40
N THR A 90 -7.04 -4.51 -4.87
CA THR A 90 -8.49 -4.81 -4.94
C THR A 90 -9.28 -3.91 -4.01
N LYS A 91 -8.79 -3.70 -2.78
CA LYS A 91 -9.37 -2.73 -1.85
C LYS A 91 -9.33 -1.32 -2.43
N PHE A 92 -8.22 -0.95 -3.06
CA PHE A 92 -8.09 0.36 -3.71
C PHE A 92 -9.11 0.52 -4.84
N ALA A 93 -9.20 -0.45 -5.74
CA ALA A 93 -10.18 -0.48 -6.82
C ALA A 93 -11.62 -0.32 -6.29
N PHE A 94 -11.95 -1.03 -5.21
CA PHE A 94 -13.25 -0.97 -4.55
C PHE A 94 -13.50 0.41 -3.92
N CYS A 95 -12.54 0.95 -3.17
CA CYS A 95 -12.66 2.26 -2.50
C CYS A 95 -12.83 3.41 -3.50
N VAL A 96 -12.14 3.37 -4.64
CA VAL A 96 -12.31 4.37 -5.71
C VAL A 96 -13.73 4.35 -6.25
N ALA A 97 -14.27 3.17 -6.56
CA ALA A 97 -15.66 3.03 -7.00
C ALA A 97 -16.67 3.41 -5.90
N LEU A 98 -16.37 3.13 -4.63
CA LEU A 98 -17.22 3.50 -3.50
C LEU A 98 -17.32 5.01 -3.33
N ILE A 99 -16.20 5.75 -3.44
CA ILE A 99 -16.21 7.21 -3.36
C ILE A 99 -16.96 7.82 -4.54
N HIS A 100 -16.68 7.33 -5.75
CA HIS A 100 -17.22 7.93 -6.96
C HIS A 100 -18.68 7.57 -7.21
N ALA A 101 -19.03 6.28 -7.07
CA ALA A 101 -20.31 5.73 -7.50
C ALA A 101 -21.04 4.95 -6.40
N GLY A 102 -20.55 4.90 -5.15
CA GLY A 102 -21.18 4.30 -3.97
C GLY A 102 -21.17 2.77 -3.89
N PHE A 103 -21.84 2.23 -2.87
CA PHE A 103 -21.62 0.84 -2.43
C PHE A 103 -22.00 -0.23 -3.46
N ILE A 104 -23.22 -0.19 -4.01
CA ILE A 104 -23.66 -1.22 -4.97
C ILE A 104 -22.78 -1.20 -6.24
N PRO A 105 -22.48 -0.03 -6.85
CA PRO A 105 -21.51 0.03 -7.95
C PRO A 105 -20.08 -0.38 -7.55
N ALA A 106 -19.65 -0.15 -6.30
CA ALA A 106 -18.36 -0.64 -5.83
C ALA A 106 -18.28 -2.18 -5.76
N VAL A 107 -19.35 -2.84 -5.33
CA VAL A 107 -19.46 -4.30 -5.39
C VAL A 107 -19.37 -4.79 -6.83
N LEU A 108 -20.07 -4.13 -7.77
CA LEU A 108 -19.96 -4.43 -9.19
C LEU A 108 -18.54 -4.22 -9.72
N ALA A 109 -17.87 -3.13 -9.33
CA ALA A 109 -16.49 -2.84 -9.70
C ALA A 109 -15.54 -3.95 -9.26
N PHE A 110 -15.70 -4.45 -8.02
CA PHE A 110 -14.94 -5.59 -7.51
C PHE A 110 -15.18 -6.87 -8.33
N LEU A 111 -16.44 -7.18 -8.64
CA LEU A 111 -16.76 -8.36 -9.45
C LEU A 111 -16.16 -8.27 -10.84
N ILE A 112 -16.28 -7.13 -11.52
CA ILE A 112 -15.70 -6.92 -12.86
C ILE A 112 -14.17 -7.00 -12.81
N TRP A 113 -13.56 -6.41 -11.79
CA TRP A 113 -12.11 -6.44 -11.57
C TRP A 113 -11.58 -7.86 -11.30
N SER A 114 -12.30 -8.67 -10.53
CA SER A 114 -11.78 -9.94 -10.01
C SER A 114 -12.26 -11.18 -10.76
N LEU A 115 -13.50 -11.19 -11.29
CA LEU A 115 -14.11 -12.38 -11.88
C LEU A 115 -13.37 -12.94 -13.10
N PRO A 116 -12.84 -12.14 -14.05
CA PRO A 116 -12.13 -12.70 -15.21
C PRO A 116 -10.94 -13.59 -14.81
N GLY A 117 -10.11 -13.09 -13.89
CA GLY A 117 -9.00 -13.87 -13.33
C GLY A 117 -9.48 -15.04 -12.48
N ALA A 118 -10.54 -14.88 -11.69
CA ALA A 118 -11.12 -15.97 -10.88
C ALA A 118 -11.63 -17.12 -11.76
N ILE A 119 -12.34 -16.80 -12.85
CA ILE A 119 -12.85 -17.79 -13.81
C ILE A 119 -11.69 -18.53 -14.47
N GLY A 120 -10.65 -17.82 -14.90
CA GLY A 120 -9.51 -18.47 -15.54
C GLY A 120 -8.68 -19.31 -14.56
N MET A 121 -8.55 -18.90 -13.30
CA MET A 121 -7.93 -19.72 -12.25
C MET A 121 -8.78 -20.94 -11.87
N PHE A 122 -10.10 -20.82 -11.88
CA PHE A 122 -11.00 -21.95 -11.71
C PHE A 122 -10.90 -22.95 -12.89
N ALA A 123 -10.88 -22.45 -14.12
CA ALA A 123 -10.68 -23.28 -15.31
C ALA A 123 -9.31 -23.99 -15.27
N LEU A 124 -8.28 -23.30 -14.77
CA LEU A 124 -6.97 -23.90 -14.54
C LEU A 124 -7.03 -25.04 -13.52
N ALA A 125 -7.75 -24.88 -12.41
CA ALA A 125 -7.92 -25.94 -11.42
C ALA A 125 -8.50 -27.21 -12.06
N LEU A 126 -9.59 -27.07 -12.81
CA LEU A 126 -10.21 -28.18 -13.54
C LEU A 126 -9.28 -28.82 -14.58
N GLY A 127 -8.36 -28.04 -15.15
CA GLY A 127 -7.34 -28.53 -16.07
C GLY A 127 -6.25 -29.34 -15.37
N VAL A 128 -5.71 -28.82 -14.26
CA VAL A 128 -4.66 -29.47 -13.46
C VAL A 128 -5.14 -30.79 -12.87
N GLU A 129 -6.41 -30.87 -12.48
CA GLU A 129 -7.03 -32.11 -11.97
C GLU A 129 -7.04 -33.26 -13.01
N ARG A 130 -7.00 -32.94 -14.30
CA ARG A 130 -6.96 -33.93 -15.38
C ARG A 130 -5.54 -34.36 -15.77
N ILE A 131 -4.53 -33.70 -15.23
CA ILE A 131 -3.13 -34.05 -15.45
C ILE A 131 -2.76 -35.18 -14.49
N GLY A 132 -2.37 -36.33 -15.03
CA GLY A 132 -2.02 -37.51 -14.23
C GLY A 132 -0.93 -37.23 -13.18
N GLU A 133 -0.93 -38.01 -12.10
CA GLU A 133 0.08 -37.88 -11.02
C GLU A 133 1.50 -38.20 -11.52
N VAL A 134 1.62 -39.10 -12.50
CA VAL A 134 2.90 -39.44 -13.14
C VAL A 134 3.16 -38.50 -14.31
N LEU A 135 3.92 -37.46 -14.03
CA LEU A 135 4.40 -36.56 -15.06
C LEU A 135 5.61 -37.16 -15.79
N PRO A 136 5.81 -36.85 -17.09
CA PRO A 136 7.01 -37.26 -17.81
C PRO A 136 8.28 -36.78 -17.07
N ASN A 137 9.37 -37.56 -17.10
CA ASN A 137 10.64 -37.24 -16.42
C ASN A 137 11.13 -35.78 -16.60
N PRO A 138 11.02 -35.14 -17.80
CA PRO A 138 11.38 -33.73 -17.96
C PRO A 138 10.56 -32.77 -17.09
N VAL A 139 9.30 -33.10 -16.84
CA VAL A 139 8.39 -32.28 -16.04
C VAL A 139 8.65 -32.46 -14.55
N TYR A 140 9.11 -33.64 -14.10
CA TYR A 140 9.60 -33.80 -12.71
C TYR A 140 10.85 -32.97 -12.44
N ALA A 141 11.82 -32.96 -13.37
CA ALA A 141 12.99 -32.09 -13.27
C ALA A 141 12.61 -30.60 -13.29
N LEU A 142 11.64 -30.22 -14.14
CA LEU A 142 11.07 -28.88 -14.18
C LEU A 142 10.37 -28.52 -12.86
N LEU A 143 9.62 -29.44 -12.26
CA LEU A 143 8.95 -29.28 -10.97
C LEU A 143 9.95 -29.09 -9.83
N SER A 144 11.00 -29.90 -9.76
CA SER A 144 12.07 -29.70 -8.78
C SER A 144 12.73 -28.32 -8.94
N GLY A 145 12.93 -27.87 -10.19
CA GLY A 145 13.40 -26.51 -10.49
C GLY A 145 12.39 -25.42 -10.09
N LEU A 146 11.09 -25.66 -10.28
CA LEU A 146 10.01 -24.75 -9.87
C LEU A 146 9.87 -24.64 -8.35
N ASN A 147 10.03 -25.73 -7.60
CA ASN A 147 10.05 -25.72 -6.13
C ASN A 147 11.18 -24.81 -5.62
N ALA A 148 12.41 -24.99 -6.13
CA ALA A 148 13.55 -24.16 -5.77
C ALA A 148 13.37 -22.70 -6.21
N SER A 149 12.83 -22.48 -7.42
CA SER A 149 12.50 -21.15 -7.93
C SER A 149 11.47 -20.43 -7.04
N THR A 150 10.54 -21.17 -6.43
CA THR A 150 9.50 -20.57 -5.58
C THR A 150 10.07 -19.95 -4.32
N VAL A 151 11.01 -20.62 -3.65
CA VAL A 151 11.74 -20.03 -2.51
C VAL A 151 12.43 -18.73 -2.97
N GLY A 152 13.05 -18.75 -4.15
CA GLY A 152 13.66 -17.57 -4.76
C GLY A 152 12.69 -16.42 -5.05
N ILE A 153 11.54 -16.71 -5.68
CA ILE A 153 10.50 -15.71 -6.00
C ILE A 153 9.93 -15.10 -4.73
N ILE A 154 9.64 -15.92 -3.72
CA ILE A 154 9.09 -15.44 -2.44
C ILE A 154 10.15 -14.62 -1.70
N ALA A 155 11.43 -15.04 -1.71
CA ALA A 155 12.53 -14.27 -1.14
C ALA A 155 12.70 -12.91 -1.82
N VAL A 156 12.70 -12.88 -3.16
CA VAL A 156 12.75 -11.62 -3.93
C VAL A 156 11.60 -10.71 -3.57
N ALA A 157 10.41 -11.27 -3.42
CA ALA A 157 9.24 -10.48 -3.11
C ALA A 157 9.21 -9.97 -1.65
N ALA A 158 9.78 -10.73 -0.70
CA ALA A 158 10.04 -10.27 0.65
C ALA A 158 11.02 -9.07 0.64
N VAL A 159 12.09 -9.14 -0.16
CA VAL A 159 13.05 -8.04 -0.33
C VAL A 159 12.38 -6.80 -0.92
N GLN A 160 11.62 -6.94 -2.01
CA GLN A 160 10.91 -5.81 -2.63
C GLN A 160 9.93 -5.13 -1.67
N LEU A 161 9.29 -5.90 -0.78
CA LEU A 161 8.39 -5.36 0.21
C LEU A 161 9.15 -4.67 1.35
N ALA A 162 10.30 -5.22 1.76
CA ALA A 162 11.20 -4.61 2.74
C ALA A 162 11.70 -3.25 2.25
N GLU A 163 12.19 -3.17 1.02
CA GLU A 163 12.67 -1.91 0.44
C GLU A 163 11.59 -0.82 0.42
N LYS A 164 10.33 -1.21 0.17
CA LYS A 164 9.19 -0.26 0.17
C LYS A 164 8.72 0.12 1.57
N SER A 165 8.83 -0.79 2.55
CA SER A 165 8.36 -0.58 3.92
C SER A 165 9.40 0.12 4.80
N ILE A 166 10.68 -0.02 4.48
CA ILE A 166 11.79 0.60 5.22
C ILE A 166 11.91 2.08 4.80
N THR A 167 11.28 2.95 5.57
CA THR A 167 11.36 4.41 5.37
C THR A 167 12.41 5.08 6.25
N ASP A 168 12.78 4.45 7.36
CA ASP A 168 13.68 5.00 8.37
C ASP A 168 14.44 3.90 9.16
N PRO A 169 15.41 4.26 10.01
CA PRO A 169 16.17 3.25 10.78
C PRO A 169 15.31 2.41 11.73
N LEU A 170 14.19 2.93 12.25
CA LEU A 170 13.31 2.19 13.15
C LEU A 170 12.54 1.11 12.38
N THR A 171 11.91 1.49 11.27
CA THR A 171 11.20 0.55 10.38
C THR A 171 12.14 -0.54 9.86
N ARG A 172 13.40 -0.21 9.56
CA ARG A 172 14.46 -1.22 9.28
C ARG A 172 14.66 -2.20 10.43
N MET A 173 14.78 -1.70 11.65
CA MET A 173 14.92 -2.55 12.84
C MET A 173 13.68 -3.43 13.05
N LEU A 174 12.47 -2.90 12.82
CA LEU A 174 11.22 -3.65 12.95
C LEU A 174 11.08 -4.77 11.91
N VAL A 175 11.54 -4.56 10.68
CA VAL A 175 11.60 -5.63 9.67
C VAL A 175 12.53 -6.74 10.12
N ILE A 176 13.76 -6.41 10.56
CA ILE A 176 14.75 -7.39 10.99
C ILE A 176 14.28 -8.14 12.25
N LEU A 177 13.81 -7.41 13.26
CA LEU A 177 13.30 -8.01 14.49
C LEU A 177 12.02 -8.81 14.24
N GLY A 178 11.14 -8.36 13.37
CA GLY A 178 9.96 -9.14 12.96
C GLY A 178 10.37 -10.48 12.35
N ALA A 179 11.33 -10.47 11.44
CA ALA A 179 11.87 -11.67 10.82
C ALA A 179 12.48 -12.65 11.84
N CYS A 180 13.35 -12.14 12.73
CA CYS A 180 14.00 -12.96 13.75
C CYS A 180 13.01 -13.46 14.83
N ALA A 181 12.14 -12.58 15.30
CA ALA A 181 11.16 -12.91 16.33
C ALA A 181 10.09 -13.87 15.80
N GLY A 182 9.80 -13.91 14.51
CA GLY A 182 8.88 -14.89 13.93
C GLY A 182 9.40 -16.33 13.93
N LEU A 183 10.71 -16.56 13.98
CA LEU A 183 11.31 -17.90 13.89
C LEU A 183 10.96 -18.88 15.04
N PRO A 184 10.92 -18.49 16.33
CA PRO A 184 10.84 -19.43 17.43
C PRO A 184 9.46 -20.05 17.70
N TYR A 185 8.37 -19.48 17.16
CA TYR A 185 7.02 -19.87 17.58
C TYR A 185 6.01 -19.90 16.42
N ASN A 186 5.16 -20.95 16.40
CA ASN A 186 4.20 -21.24 15.33
C ASN A 186 2.74 -21.11 15.80
N ALA A 187 2.45 -20.19 16.73
CA ALA A 187 1.06 -19.96 17.13
C ALA A 187 0.39 -18.88 16.30
N LEU A 188 -0.87 -19.10 15.95
CA LEU A 188 -1.70 -18.19 15.14
C LEU A 188 -1.83 -16.77 15.75
N TRP A 189 -1.78 -16.65 17.08
CA TRP A 189 -1.86 -15.36 17.77
C TRP A 189 -0.52 -14.59 17.78
N TYR A 190 0.59 -15.27 17.50
CA TYR A 190 1.92 -14.72 17.68
C TYR A 190 2.25 -13.63 16.65
N PHE A 191 1.90 -13.86 15.39
CA PHE A 191 2.13 -12.89 14.31
C PHE A 191 1.33 -11.58 14.51
N PRO A 192 0.00 -11.61 14.79
CA PRO A 192 -0.75 -10.41 15.15
C PRO A 192 -0.17 -9.68 16.37
N LEU A 193 0.29 -10.41 17.39
CA LEU A 193 0.91 -9.79 18.57
C LEU A 193 2.20 -9.05 18.21
N LEU A 194 3.10 -9.67 17.45
CA LEU A 194 4.34 -9.04 17.02
C LEU A 194 4.06 -7.76 16.22
N MET A 195 3.07 -7.80 15.32
CA MET A 195 2.63 -6.63 14.56
C MET A 195 2.10 -5.50 15.47
N ALA A 196 1.28 -5.84 16.46
CA ALA A 196 0.77 -4.88 17.44
C ALA A 196 1.91 -4.24 18.25
N ILE A 197 2.88 -5.04 18.70
CA ILE A 197 4.09 -4.56 19.39
C ILE A 197 4.89 -3.60 18.49
N GLY A 198 5.12 -3.96 17.22
CA GLY A 198 5.81 -3.09 16.26
C GLY A 198 5.11 -1.75 16.05
N GLY A 199 3.79 -1.77 15.98
CA GLY A 199 2.96 -0.56 15.96
C GLY A 199 3.16 0.31 17.20
N ILE A 200 3.05 -0.27 18.39
CA ILE A 200 3.20 0.44 19.68
C ILE A 200 4.61 1.03 19.81
N ILE A 201 5.66 0.28 19.46
CA ILE A 201 7.05 0.76 19.46
C ILE A 201 7.19 2.02 18.58
N THR A 202 6.54 2.01 17.41
CA THR A 202 6.59 3.14 16.48
C THR A 202 5.87 4.38 17.01
N ILE A 203 4.72 4.20 17.69
CA ILE A 203 4.03 5.29 18.39
C ILE A 203 4.96 5.93 19.43
N PHE A 204 5.55 5.12 20.32
CA PHE A 204 6.44 5.63 21.37
C PHE A 204 7.67 6.33 20.78
N TRP A 205 8.25 5.79 19.71
CA TRP A 205 9.39 6.40 19.06
C TRP A 205 9.06 7.75 18.42
N ASP A 206 7.95 7.87 17.68
CA ASP A 206 7.63 9.11 16.99
C ASP A 206 7.13 10.20 17.94
N LEU A 207 6.30 9.85 18.93
CA LEU A 207 5.74 10.84 19.85
C LEU A 207 6.75 11.29 20.91
N TRP A 208 7.60 10.39 21.40
CA TRP A 208 8.51 10.67 22.52
C TRP A 208 9.98 10.50 22.14
N GLY A 209 10.33 9.41 21.45
CA GLY A 209 11.70 9.05 21.10
C GLY A 209 12.41 10.11 20.27
N ARG A 210 11.81 10.57 19.17
CA ARG A 210 12.38 11.59 18.27
C ARG A 210 12.68 12.90 18.99
N ALA A 211 11.77 13.34 19.87
CA ALA A 211 11.92 14.58 20.62
C ALA A 211 13.03 14.53 21.69
N LYS A 212 13.23 13.38 22.35
CA LYS A 212 14.35 13.19 23.30
C LYS A 212 15.68 12.97 22.58
N PHE A 213 15.70 12.16 21.53
CA PHE A 213 16.92 11.85 20.78
C PHE A 213 17.45 13.07 20.03
N GLY A 214 16.56 13.90 19.46
CA GLY A 214 16.94 15.19 18.87
C GLY A 214 17.58 16.14 19.89
N ARG A 215 17.01 16.26 21.10
CA ARG A 215 17.58 17.07 22.19
C ARG A 215 18.92 16.53 22.69
N MET A 216 19.05 15.21 22.79
CA MET A 216 20.29 14.55 23.22
C MET A 216 21.41 14.69 22.17
N ARG A 217 21.10 14.47 20.88
CA ARG A 217 22.05 14.66 19.78
C ARG A 217 22.45 16.12 19.61
N ALA A 218 21.53 17.07 19.81
CA ALA A 218 21.86 18.49 19.82
C ALA A 218 22.80 18.87 20.98
N ARG A 219 22.62 18.28 22.18
CA ARG A 219 23.56 18.44 23.30
C ARG A 219 24.93 17.84 22.98
N PHE A 220 24.96 16.67 22.36
CA PHE A 220 26.22 15.99 22.01
C PHE A 220 26.98 16.72 20.89
N ASN A 221 26.31 17.15 19.82
CA ASN A 221 26.93 17.95 18.77
C ASN A 221 27.40 19.32 19.28
N ARG A 222 26.68 19.94 20.23
CA ARG A 222 27.14 21.18 20.87
C ARG A 222 28.40 20.95 21.71
N LYS A 223 28.52 19.80 22.38
CA LYS A 223 29.72 19.41 23.12
C LYS A 223 30.91 19.18 22.19
N ASN A 224 30.76 18.37 21.13
CA ASN A 224 31.83 18.15 20.14
C ASN A 224 32.26 19.45 19.44
N ARG A 225 31.33 20.36 19.13
CA ARG A 225 31.66 21.65 18.51
C ARG A 225 32.42 22.59 19.45
N ASN A 226 32.16 22.50 20.76
CA ASN A 226 32.92 23.24 21.75
C ASN A 226 34.32 22.62 21.93
N GLU A 227 34.44 21.30 22.00
CA GLU A 227 35.73 20.62 22.09
C GLU A 227 36.62 20.86 20.85
N GLN A 228 36.02 20.92 19.65
CA GLN A 228 36.74 21.30 18.42
C GLN A 228 37.20 22.77 18.42
N ARG A 229 36.37 23.69 18.91
CA ARG A 229 36.76 25.10 19.04
C ARG A 229 37.87 25.29 20.07
N GLU A 230 37.80 24.59 21.19
CA GLU A 230 38.83 24.60 22.23
C GLU A 230 40.15 24.00 21.70
N ALA A 231 40.08 22.95 20.87
CA ALA A 231 41.25 22.39 20.20
C ALA A 231 41.84 23.34 19.13
N GLU A 232 40.99 24.02 18.33
CA GLU A 232 41.43 25.03 17.35
C GLU A 232 42.04 26.27 18.04
N GLU A 233 41.45 26.77 19.13
CA GLU A 233 42.01 27.88 19.93
C GLU A 233 43.31 27.47 20.63
N SER A 234 43.41 26.24 21.15
CA SER A 234 44.64 25.73 21.75
C SER A 234 45.75 25.50 20.71
N THR A 235 45.40 25.20 19.45
CA THR A 235 46.37 25.04 18.36
C THR A 235 46.78 26.40 17.77
N ALA A 236 45.84 27.35 17.66
CA ALA A 236 46.09 28.72 17.21
C ALA A 236 46.92 29.53 18.22
N SER A 237 46.74 29.29 19.53
CA SER A 237 47.53 29.93 20.58
C SER A 237 48.97 29.41 20.66
N GLY A 238 49.31 28.32 19.97
CA GLY A 238 50.65 27.72 19.94
C GLY A 238 51.54 28.11 18.75
N ALA A 239 51.02 28.87 17.78
CA ALA A 239 51.73 29.21 16.55
C ALA A 239 51.67 30.72 16.23
N VAL A 240 52.21 31.55 17.12
CA VAL A 240 52.58 32.93 16.78
C VAL A 240 54.06 33.13 17.10
N PRO A 241 54.97 32.97 16.11
CA PRO A 241 56.33 33.46 16.26
C PRO A 241 56.29 35.00 16.26
N LEU A 242 56.68 35.59 17.38
CA LEU A 242 57.00 37.02 17.48
C LEU A 242 58.27 37.28 16.68
N GLU A 243 58.13 37.59 15.40
CA GLU A 243 59.24 38.07 14.57
C GLU A 243 59.31 39.60 14.66
N THR A 244 60.28 40.06 15.44
CA THR A 244 60.66 41.47 15.61
C THR A 244 61.08 42.07 14.27
N ARG A 245 60.32 43.03 13.72
CA ARG A 245 60.70 43.72 12.47
C ARG A 245 60.97 45.21 12.72
N ASN A 246 62.25 45.57 12.63
CA ASN A 246 62.80 46.94 12.66
C ASN A 246 62.36 47.76 11.43
N PRO A 247 62.31 49.11 11.51
CA PRO A 247 61.87 49.97 10.43
C PRO A 247 63.05 50.54 9.62
N THR A 248 63.30 50.04 8.40
CA THR A 248 64.09 50.78 7.39
C THR A 248 63.72 50.37 5.96
N ARG A 249 63.16 51.35 5.24
CA ARG A 249 63.39 51.79 3.85
C ARG A 249 63.54 50.81 2.67
N ASP A 250 62.82 51.23 1.62
CA ASP A 250 63.02 51.11 0.16
C ASP A 250 62.73 49.80 -0.61
N GLY A 251 61.91 49.96 -1.66
CA GLY A 251 62.07 49.21 -2.91
C GLY A 251 60.86 48.45 -3.48
N GLY A 252 60.06 49.13 -4.32
CA GLY A 252 59.56 48.60 -5.61
C GLY A 252 58.44 47.54 -5.70
N LEU A 253 57.35 47.94 -6.37
CA LEU A 253 56.58 47.22 -7.44
C LEU A 253 56.10 45.78 -7.13
N GLN A 254 54.85 45.35 -7.33
CA GLN A 254 53.94 45.61 -8.45
C GLN A 254 52.58 44.90 -8.23
N ARG A 255 51.51 45.56 -8.71
CA ARG A 255 50.29 45.01 -9.34
C ARG A 255 49.20 44.35 -8.45
N ARG A 256 48.06 45.05 -8.22
CA ARG A 256 46.78 45.07 -9.00
C ARG A 256 45.95 43.78 -8.76
N VAL A 257 44.65 43.73 -8.47
CA VAL A 257 43.43 44.53 -8.73
C VAL A 257 42.43 44.10 -7.64
N ALA A 258 41.89 45.00 -6.82
CA ALA A 258 40.55 45.62 -6.89
C ALA A 258 39.36 44.63 -6.73
N SER A 259 38.24 44.96 -6.10
CA SER A 259 37.77 46.19 -5.45
C SER A 259 36.48 45.83 -4.70
N ARG A 260 36.30 46.35 -3.48
CA ARG A 260 34.97 46.68 -2.95
C ARG A 260 35.10 48.08 -2.37
N ALA A 261 34.50 49.04 -3.05
CA ALA A 261 34.44 50.42 -2.61
C ALA A 261 33.00 50.86 -2.40
N GLU A 262 32.85 51.60 -1.31
CA GLU A 262 31.79 52.52 -0.89
C GLU A 262 31.60 53.62 -1.97
N ALA A 263 30.69 54.60 -1.93
CA ALA A 263 30.14 55.42 -0.86
C ALA A 263 29.04 56.38 -1.41
N SER A 264 28.36 57.08 -0.48
CA SER A 264 27.75 58.45 -0.53
C SER A 264 27.07 58.95 -1.82
N GLY A 265 25.87 59.51 -1.83
CA GLY A 265 25.21 60.42 -0.88
C GLY A 265 24.79 61.68 -1.65
N ALA A 266 23.53 62.13 -1.53
CA ALA A 266 23.08 63.51 -1.81
C ALA A 266 21.56 63.65 -1.56
N ASP A 267 21.20 64.59 -0.69
CA ASP A 267 19.87 65.17 -0.56
C ASP A 267 19.60 66.17 -1.71
N THR A 268 18.42 66.10 -2.33
CA THR A 268 17.64 67.25 -2.84
C THR A 268 16.20 66.82 -3.19
N ALA A 269 15.21 67.54 -2.66
CA ALA A 269 13.83 67.61 -3.15
C ALA A 269 13.69 68.91 -4.00
N PRO A 270 12.61 69.20 -4.79
CA PRO A 270 11.23 68.69 -4.68
C PRO A 270 10.43 68.50 -6.02
N THR A 271 9.12 68.26 -5.87
CA THR A 271 7.96 68.58 -6.77
C THR A 271 7.46 67.62 -7.88
N THR A 272 6.18 67.24 -7.69
CA THR A 272 5.04 67.14 -8.65
C THR A 272 5.02 66.06 -9.75
N GLY A 273 3.90 65.30 -9.80
CA GLY A 273 3.34 64.81 -11.07
C GLY A 273 2.75 63.39 -11.04
N ASP A 274 1.43 63.33 -11.06
CA ASP A 274 0.55 62.26 -11.55
C ASP A 274 0.72 60.79 -11.12
N SER A 275 -0.26 60.39 -10.31
CA SER A 275 -0.87 59.07 -10.24
C SER A 275 -1.26 58.52 -11.61
N ALA A 276 -0.53 57.49 -12.06
CA ALA A 276 -1.05 56.49 -12.98
C ALA A 276 -1.23 55.18 -12.20
N GLU A 277 -2.48 54.82 -11.92
CA GLU A 277 -2.85 53.47 -11.48
C GLU A 277 -2.40 52.48 -12.54
N GLU A 278 -1.32 51.77 -12.26
CA GLU A 278 -0.92 50.58 -13.02
C GLU A 278 -1.92 49.47 -12.66
N ILE A 279 -2.94 49.31 -13.51
CA ILE A 279 -3.90 48.21 -13.44
C ILE A 279 -3.11 46.92 -13.70
N ILE A 280 -2.69 46.26 -12.63
CA ILE A 280 -2.20 44.87 -12.69
C ILE A 280 -3.39 44.04 -13.16
N PRO A 281 -3.32 43.35 -14.31
CA PRO A 281 -4.36 42.42 -14.70
C PRO A 281 -4.46 41.37 -13.61
N GLU A 282 -5.64 41.20 -13.04
CA GLU A 282 -5.98 40.06 -12.17
C GLU A 282 -5.51 38.80 -12.90
N ALA A 283 -4.38 38.25 -12.45
CA ALA A 283 -3.91 36.97 -12.89
C ALA A 283 -5.06 36.00 -12.59
N ASP A 284 -5.63 35.43 -13.65
CA ASP A 284 -6.62 34.37 -13.62
C ASP A 284 -6.36 33.52 -12.39
N ALA A 285 -7.27 33.65 -11.40
CA ALA A 285 -7.19 32.87 -10.19
C ALA A 285 -7.20 31.41 -10.65
N THR A 286 -6.03 30.78 -10.55
CA THR A 286 -5.89 29.34 -10.80
C THR A 286 -6.98 28.70 -9.96
N PRO A 287 -7.94 27.95 -10.54
CA PRO A 287 -9.04 27.41 -9.77
C PRO A 287 -8.45 26.65 -8.59
N GLN A 288 -8.68 27.15 -7.38
CA GLN A 288 -8.30 26.40 -6.19
C GLN A 288 -8.92 25.01 -6.35
N PRO A 289 -8.16 23.91 -6.15
CA PRO A 289 -8.69 22.58 -6.34
C PRO A 289 -9.92 22.44 -5.44
N GLN A 290 -11.10 22.43 -6.05
CA GLN A 290 -12.35 22.18 -5.36
C GLN A 290 -12.21 20.80 -4.73
N GLY A 291 -12.14 20.74 -3.40
CA GLY A 291 -11.91 19.49 -2.70
C GLY A 291 -12.94 18.44 -3.10
N ILE A 292 -12.48 17.22 -3.35
CA ILE A 292 -13.30 16.10 -3.83
C ILE A 292 -14.50 15.85 -2.91
N ASP A 293 -15.68 15.64 -3.51
CA ASP A 293 -16.86 15.20 -2.80
C ASP A 293 -16.73 13.73 -2.39
N THR A 294 -16.04 13.51 -1.26
CA THR A 294 -15.91 12.20 -0.60
C THR A 294 -17.11 11.87 0.29
N THR A 295 -18.10 12.77 0.39
CA THR A 295 -19.19 12.68 1.35
C THR A 295 -20.47 12.12 0.76
N SER A 296 -20.71 12.32 -0.54
CA SER A 296 -21.93 11.89 -1.23
C SER A 296 -22.27 10.41 -1.06
N HIS A 297 -21.26 9.54 -1.11
CA HIS A 297 -21.42 8.11 -0.88
C HIS A 297 -20.71 7.63 0.40
N GLY A 298 -20.38 8.57 1.29
CA GLY A 298 -19.70 8.30 2.55
C GLY A 298 -20.57 7.46 3.48
N ILE A 299 -19.99 6.41 4.05
CA ILE A 299 -20.68 5.58 5.03
C ILE A 299 -20.66 6.31 6.38
N PRO A 300 -21.80 6.39 7.10
CA PRO A 300 -21.83 7.03 8.41
C PRO A 300 -20.85 6.37 9.40
N VAL A 301 -20.18 7.16 10.22
CA VAL A 301 -19.20 6.69 11.23
C VAL A 301 -19.78 5.58 12.11
N LYS A 302 -21.04 5.71 12.54
CA LYS A 302 -21.71 4.68 13.37
C LYS A 302 -21.78 3.33 12.63
N VAL A 303 -22.12 3.35 11.35
CA VAL A 303 -22.22 2.15 10.52
C VAL A 303 -20.84 1.52 10.33
N GLY A 304 -19.80 2.33 10.04
CA GLY A 304 -18.47 1.77 9.89
C GLY A 304 -17.86 1.21 11.19
N ILE A 305 -18.13 1.82 12.35
CA ILE A 305 -17.78 1.23 13.65
C ILE A 305 -18.48 -0.12 13.84
N LEU A 306 -19.78 -0.21 13.52
CA LEU A 306 -20.53 -1.48 13.58
C LEU A 306 -19.95 -2.53 12.63
N ILE A 307 -19.52 -2.14 11.42
CA ILE A 307 -18.85 -3.04 10.47
C ILE A 307 -17.52 -3.56 11.04
N ILE A 308 -16.72 -2.69 11.65
CA ILE A 308 -15.45 -3.09 12.28
C ILE A 308 -15.70 -4.04 13.44
N ILE A 309 -16.66 -3.75 14.31
CA ILE A 309 -17.02 -4.63 15.44
C ILE A 309 -17.53 -5.97 14.89
N GLY A 310 -18.43 -5.94 13.91
CA GLY A 310 -18.96 -7.14 13.26
C GLY A 310 -17.86 -8.01 12.65
N PHE A 311 -16.86 -7.38 12.02
CA PHE A 311 -15.69 -8.07 11.50
C PHE A 311 -14.88 -8.76 12.60
N PHE A 312 -14.60 -8.09 13.73
CA PHE A 312 -13.84 -8.72 14.82
C PHE A 312 -14.64 -9.84 15.48
N VAL A 313 -15.96 -9.68 15.64
CA VAL A 313 -16.84 -10.73 16.14
C VAL A 313 -16.84 -11.93 15.19
N SER A 314 -16.99 -11.72 13.87
CA SER A 314 -16.95 -12.82 12.89
C SER A 314 -15.58 -13.48 12.84
N PHE A 315 -14.48 -12.72 12.91
CA PHE A 315 -13.13 -13.26 12.98
C PHE A 315 -12.93 -14.15 14.22
N ILE A 316 -13.30 -13.67 15.41
CA ILE A 316 -13.19 -14.44 16.65
C ILE A 316 -14.04 -15.69 16.59
N ALA A 317 -15.30 -15.59 16.13
CA ALA A 317 -16.20 -16.73 16.00
C ALA A 317 -15.65 -17.79 15.03
N LEU A 318 -15.19 -17.38 13.84
CA LEU A 318 -14.61 -18.29 12.86
C LEU A 318 -13.36 -18.98 13.39
N MET A 319 -12.47 -18.24 14.06
CA MET A 319 -11.24 -18.81 14.63
C MET A 319 -11.51 -19.73 15.82
N ALA A 320 -12.51 -19.42 16.64
CA ALA A 320 -12.92 -20.29 17.74
C ALA A 320 -13.49 -21.62 17.24
N VAL A 321 -14.37 -21.58 16.22
CA VAL A 321 -14.95 -22.78 15.62
C VAL A 321 -13.88 -23.60 14.88
N ARG A 322 -12.95 -22.95 14.18
CA ARG A 322 -11.80 -23.60 13.52
C ARG A 322 -10.88 -24.33 14.51
N GLY A 323 -10.85 -23.88 15.77
CA GLY A 323 -10.06 -24.52 16.83
C GLY A 323 -10.71 -25.77 17.44
N LEU A 324 -11.91 -26.15 17.00
CA LEU A 324 -12.59 -27.37 17.43
C LEU A 324 -12.10 -28.57 16.62
N ASP A 325 -12.04 -29.74 17.26
CA ASP A 325 -11.75 -30.99 16.56
C ASP A 325 -12.92 -31.40 15.65
N ASN A 326 -12.63 -31.85 14.43
CA ASN A 326 -13.60 -32.37 13.44
C ASN A 326 -14.54 -31.35 12.78
N THR A 327 -14.02 -30.19 12.39
CA THR A 327 -14.74 -29.26 11.50
C THR A 327 -14.85 -29.80 10.06
N PRO A 328 -15.92 -29.47 9.31
CA PRO A 328 -16.01 -29.81 7.90
C PRO A 328 -14.93 -29.11 7.06
N LEU A 329 -14.42 -29.79 6.04
CA LEU A 329 -13.36 -29.27 5.16
C LEU A 329 -13.76 -27.94 4.49
N GLU A 330 -15.04 -27.77 4.12
CA GLU A 330 -15.56 -26.52 3.54
C GLU A 330 -15.39 -25.35 4.51
N PHE A 331 -15.66 -25.59 5.79
CA PHE A 331 -15.51 -24.59 6.83
C PHE A 331 -14.04 -24.27 7.06
N ASP A 332 -13.18 -25.28 7.15
CA ASP A 332 -11.74 -25.07 7.35
C ASP A 332 -11.10 -24.34 6.18
N LEU A 333 -11.49 -24.67 4.95
CA LEU A 333 -11.08 -23.94 3.75
C LEU A 333 -11.50 -22.47 3.85
N PHE A 334 -12.78 -22.20 4.11
CA PHE A 334 -13.28 -20.84 4.23
C PHE A 334 -12.58 -20.08 5.36
N ALA A 335 -12.41 -20.70 6.53
CA ALA A 335 -11.77 -20.10 7.69
C ALA A 335 -10.27 -19.82 7.46
N ASN A 336 -9.55 -20.73 6.79
CA ASN A 336 -8.16 -20.53 6.38
C ASN A 336 -8.03 -19.39 5.37
N MET A 337 -8.95 -19.30 4.40
CA MET A 337 -8.96 -18.21 3.42
C MET A 337 -9.37 -16.87 4.04
N TYR A 338 -10.30 -16.87 4.99
CA TYR A 338 -10.69 -15.71 5.79
C TYR A 338 -9.54 -15.21 6.66
N LEU A 339 -8.81 -16.13 7.29
CA LEU A 339 -7.61 -15.83 8.06
C LEU A 339 -6.51 -15.24 7.18
N ALA A 340 -6.22 -15.88 6.04
CA ALA A 340 -5.29 -15.35 5.05
C ALA A 340 -5.72 -13.94 4.61
N GLY A 341 -6.99 -13.77 4.25
CA GLY A 341 -7.64 -12.49 3.93
C GLY A 341 -7.40 -11.39 4.98
N THR A 342 -7.35 -11.77 6.25
CA THR A 342 -7.17 -10.89 7.41
C THR A 342 -5.69 -10.59 7.73
N ILE A 343 -4.75 -11.41 7.26
CA ILE A 343 -3.32 -11.25 7.56
C ILE A 343 -2.53 -10.66 6.37
N ILE A 344 -3.13 -10.55 5.19
CA ILE A 344 -2.46 -9.95 4.03
C ILE A 344 -2.19 -8.47 4.27
N PHE A 345 -0.94 -8.05 4.39
CA PHE A 345 -0.55 -6.64 4.35
C PHE A 345 0.31 -6.35 3.11
N GLY A 346 0.07 -5.22 2.46
CA GLY A 346 1.02 -4.62 1.53
C GLY A 346 1.31 -5.28 0.17
N GLY A 347 0.65 -6.39 -0.21
CA GLY A 347 0.79 -6.97 -1.55
C GLY A 347 0.62 -8.49 -1.59
N GLY A 348 0.50 -9.05 -2.81
CA GLY A 348 0.38 -10.48 -3.10
C GLY A 348 1.44 -11.41 -2.50
N PRO A 349 2.73 -11.04 -2.40
CA PRO A 349 3.75 -12.04 -2.12
C PRO A 349 3.81 -12.57 -0.68
N VAL A 350 3.36 -11.79 0.29
CA VAL A 350 3.37 -12.17 1.73
C VAL A 350 2.48 -13.37 2.02
N VAL A 351 1.41 -13.52 1.23
CA VAL A 351 0.40 -14.54 1.52
C VAL A 351 0.79 -15.91 1.01
N ILE A 352 1.66 -15.99 0.00
CA ILE A 352 1.92 -17.25 -0.69
C ILE A 352 2.45 -18.33 0.28
N PRO A 353 3.45 -18.05 1.14
CA PRO A 353 3.89 -19.03 2.13
C PRO A 353 2.77 -19.47 3.09
N LEU A 354 1.93 -18.52 3.54
CA LEU A 354 0.83 -18.81 4.45
C LEU A 354 -0.24 -19.67 3.77
N LEU A 355 -0.55 -19.39 2.50
CA LEU A 355 -1.48 -20.23 1.73
C LEU A 355 -0.93 -21.64 1.56
N HIS A 356 0.39 -21.81 1.34
CA HIS A 356 1.02 -23.12 1.32
C HIS A 356 0.82 -23.84 2.66
N GLU A 357 1.12 -23.19 3.78
CA GLU A 357 0.91 -23.73 5.12
C GLU A 357 -0.57 -24.09 5.39
N TYR A 358 -1.52 -23.36 4.81
CA TYR A 358 -2.94 -23.56 5.08
C TYR A 358 -3.64 -24.58 4.17
N VAL A 359 -3.05 -24.98 3.04
CA VAL A 359 -3.68 -25.89 2.08
C VAL A 359 -2.80 -27.08 1.69
N VAL A 360 -1.48 -26.94 1.77
CA VAL A 360 -0.53 -28.00 1.41
C VAL A 360 -0.13 -28.83 2.63
N GLU A 361 0.20 -28.20 3.75
CA GLU A 361 0.54 -28.94 4.99
C GLU A 361 -0.62 -29.84 5.49
N PRO A 362 -1.91 -29.40 5.43
CA PRO A 362 -3.03 -30.29 5.75
C PRO A 362 -3.29 -31.39 4.70
N GLY A 363 -2.58 -31.35 3.57
CA GLY A 363 -2.71 -32.33 2.48
C GLY A 363 -3.88 -32.10 1.52
N TRP A 364 -4.53 -30.93 1.54
CA TRP A 364 -5.68 -30.64 0.67
C TRP A 364 -5.26 -30.38 -0.79
N VAL A 365 -4.10 -29.76 -0.98
CA VAL A 365 -3.51 -29.45 -2.29
C VAL A 365 -2.07 -29.95 -2.30
N SER A 366 -1.63 -30.60 -3.38
CA SER A 366 -0.24 -31.05 -3.49
C SER A 366 0.72 -29.86 -3.67
N SER A 367 1.96 -29.95 -3.18
CA SER A 367 2.97 -28.91 -3.42
C SER A 367 3.17 -28.66 -4.92
N ARG A 368 3.10 -29.72 -5.73
CA ARG A 368 3.14 -29.66 -7.19
C ARG A 368 2.06 -28.74 -7.77
N ASP A 369 0.80 -29.00 -7.42
CA ASP A 369 -0.34 -28.27 -7.98
C ASP A 369 -0.38 -26.84 -7.44
N PHE A 370 -0.01 -26.63 -6.18
CA PHE A 370 0.17 -25.30 -5.60
C PHE A 370 1.15 -24.46 -6.44
N LEU A 371 2.30 -25.04 -6.77
CA LEU A 371 3.37 -24.36 -7.51
C LEU A 371 3.04 -24.10 -8.98
N LEU A 372 2.34 -25.04 -9.63
CA LEU A 372 1.80 -24.85 -10.97
C LEU A 372 0.86 -23.65 -11.01
N GLY A 373 -0.10 -23.60 -10.08
CA GLY A 373 -1.02 -22.48 -9.98
C GLY A 373 -0.31 -21.16 -9.63
N LEU A 374 0.72 -21.22 -8.77
CA LEU A 374 1.54 -20.06 -8.43
C LEU A 374 2.33 -19.51 -9.63
N ALA A 375 2.93 -20.37 -10.45
CA ALA A 375 3.65 -19.93 -11.64
C ALA A 375 2.70 -19.26 -12.63
N ILE A 376 1.50 -19.83 -12.80
CA ILE A 376 0.52 -19.35 -13.76
C ILE A 376 -0.14 -18.05 -13.29
N ILE A 377 -0.52 -17.92 -12.01
CA ILE A 377 -1.19 -16.70 -11.52
C ILE A 377 -0.33 -15.44 -11.67
N GLN A 378 1.01 -15.55 -11.67
CA GLN A 378 1.88 -14.38 -11.89
C GLN A 378 1.80 -13.83 -13.32
N ALA A 379 1.34 -14.64 -14.27
CA ALA A 379 1.08 -14.24 -15.64
C ALA A 379 -0.39 -13.86 -15.90
N PHE A 380 -1.27 -14.05 -14.92
CA PHE A 380 -2.69 -13.73 -15.06
C PHE A 380 -2.97 -12.23 -14.86
N PRO A 381 -3.94 -11.66 -15.59
CA PRO A 381 -4.40 -10.31 -15.35
C PRO A 381 -5.29 -10.24 -14.10
N GLY A 382 -5.37 -9.04 -13.53
CA GLY A 382 -6.21 -8.75 -12.37
C GLY A 382 -5.56 -9.22 -11.07
N PRO A 383 -6.35 -9.40 -10.00
CA PRO A 383 -5.79 -9.64 -8.68
C PRO A 383 -5.18 -11.04 -8.54
N ASN A 384 -3.89 -11.11 -8.20
CA ASN A 384 -3.16 -12.37 -7.95
C ASN A 384 -3.79 -13.21 -6.83
N PHE A 385 -4.61 -12.61 -5.96
CA PHE A 385 -5.34 -13.33 -4.92
C PHE A 385 -6.47 -14.23 -5.45
N ASN A 386 -6.81 -14.13 -6.74
CA ASN A 386 -7.62 -15.13 -7.43
C ASN A 386 -6.98 -16.53 -7.38
N PHE A 387 -5.71 -16.65 -6.98
CA PHE A 387 -5.11 -17.92 -6.62
C PHE A 387 -5.90 -18.69 -5.54
N ALA A 388 -6.58 -18.01 -4.60
CA ALA A 388 -7.44 -18.66 -3.62
C ALA A 388 -8.62 -19.42 -4.26
N VAL A 389 -9.09 -18.99 -5.43
CA VAL A 389 -10.14 -19.67 -6.20
C VAL A 389 -9.65 -21.01 -6.73
N TYR A 390 -8.42 -21.02 -7.25
CA TYR A 390 -7.74 -22.23 -7.70
C TYR A 390 -7.49 -23.20 -6.55
N LEU A 391 -6.93 -22.71 -5.44
CA LEU A 391 -6.65 -23.54 -4.25
C LEU A 391 -7.94 -24.10 -3.65
N GLY A 392 -8.99 -23.30 -3.55
CA GLY A 392 -10.28 -23.75 -3.04
C GLY A 392 -10.93 -24.81 -3.92
N ALA A 393 -10.85 -24.65 -5.25
CA ALA A 393 -11.34 -25.64 -6.20
C ALA A 393 -10.63 -26.99 -6.04
N LEU A 394 -9.30 -26.98 -5.98
CA LEU A 394 -8.49 -28.19 -5.78
C LEU A 394 -8.75 -28.86 -4.43
N ALA A 395 -8.85 -28.06 -3.35
CA ALA A 395 -9.05 -28.57 -2.00
C ALA A 395 -10.36 -29.36 -1.86
N LEU A 396 -11.45 -28.90 -2.49
CA LEU A 396 -12.75 -29.56 -2.39
C LEU A 396 -13.03 -30.58 -3.50
N ASN A 397 -12.19 -30.71 -4.52
CA ASN A 397 -12.45 -31.60 -5.65
C ASN A 397 -12.66 -33.08 -5.22
N ARG A 398 -11.94 -33.54 -4.19
CA ARG A 398 -11.97 -34.95 -3.76
C ARG A 398 -13.18 -35.32 -2.89
N GLY A 399 -13.93 -34.35 -2.37
CA GLY A 399 -15.01 -34.61 -1.39
C GLY A 399 -16.33 -33.87 -1.65
N SER A 400 -16.27 -32.73 -2.33
CA SER A 400 -17.39 -31.81 -2.54
C SER A 400 -17.32 -31.21 -3.96
N SER A 401 -18.01 -30.09 -4.20
CA SER A 401 -17.96 -29.41 -5.49
C SER A 401 -16.74 -28.48 -5.60
N SER A 402 -15.94 -28.62 -6.66
CA SER A 402 -14.86 -27.66 -6.97
C SER A 402 -15.38 -26.23 -7.15
N VAL A 403 -16.64 -26.06 -7.59
CA VAL A 403 -17.30 -24.73 -7.71
C VAL A 403 -17.54 -24.13 -6.32
N LEU A 404 -17.99 -24.93 -5.36
CA LEU A 404 -18.16 -24.48 -3.98
C LEU A 404 -16.81 -24.08 -3.39
N GLY A 405 -15.76 -24.88 -3.63
CA GLY A 405 -14.42 -24.58 -3.14
C GLY A 405 -13.87 -23.28 -3.72
N ALA A 406 -14.03 -23.08 -5.03
CA ALA A 406 -13.70 -21.83 -5.71
C ALA A 406 -14.42 -20.62 -5.11
N PHE A 407 -15.71 -20.74 -4.86
CA PHE A 407 -16.52 -19.68 -4.26
C PHE A 407 -16.10 -19.37 -2.81
N LEU A 408 -15.88 -20.39 -1.98
CA LEU A 408 -15.43 -20.22 -0.60
C LEU A 408 -14.03 -19.60 -0.54
N GLY A 409 -13.13 -20.01 -1.44
CA GLY A 409 -11.80 -19.41 -1.57
C GLY A 409 -11.86 -17.95 -1.99
N PHE A 410 -12.68 -17.62 -2.98
CA PHE A 410 -12.91 -16.25 -3.43
C PHE A 410 -13.47 -15.36 -2.30
N LEU A 411 -14.53 -15.83 -1.64
CA LEU A 411 -15.18 -15.06 -0.59
C LEU A 411 -14.25 -14.91 0.61
N GLY A 412 -13.63 -15.99 1.08
CA GLY A 412 -12.73 -15.99 2.23
C GLY A 412 -11.57 -15.02 2.07
N ILE A 413 -10.90 -15.00 0.90
CA ILE A 413 -9.69 -14.18 0.73
C ILE A 413 -10.00 -12.67 0.59
N PHE A 414 -11.13 -12.30 -0.04
CA PHE A 414 -11.45 -10.90 -0.36
C PHE A 414 -12.38 -10.22 0.64
N PHE A 415 -13.33 -10.96 1.22
CA PHE A 415 -14.34 -10.42 2.13
C PHE A 415 -13.77 -9.66 3.35
N PRO A 416 -12.81 -10.19 4.13
CA PRO A 416 -12.31 -9.51 5.33
C PRO A 416 -11.65 -8.17 5.00
N GLY A 417 -10.83 -8.13 3.95
CA GLY A 417 -10.13 -6.92 3.51
C GLY A 417 -11.09 -5.83 3.02
N ILE A 418 -12.06 -6.19 2.18
CA ILE A 418 -13.07 -5.24 1.69
C ILE A 418 -13.93 -4.72 2.85
N THR A 419 -14.37 -5.61 3.75
CA THR A 419 -15.18 -5.25 4.93
C THR A 419 -14.45 -4.26 5.83
N LEU A 420 -13.17 -4.51 6.12
CA LEU A 420 -12.35 -3.59 6.93
C LEU A 420 -12.09 -2.27 6.21
N SER A 421 -11.83 -2.29 4.90
CA SER A 421 -11.67 -1.06 4.11
C SER A 421 -12.90 -0.17 4.18
N ILE A 422 -14.10 -0.75 4.03
CA ILE A 422 -15.38 -0.04 4.17
C ILE A 422 -15.51 0.57 5.57
N GLY A 423 -15.27 -0.22 6.61
CA GLY A 423 -15.39 0.22 7.99
C GLY A 423 -14.43 1.36 8.32
N VAL A 424 -13.15 1.21 7.97
CA VAL A 424 -12.11 2.20 8.27
C VAL A 424 -12.28 3.47 7.43
N GLN A 425 -12.71 3.37 6.18
CA GLN A 425 -12.94 4.52 5.32
C GLN A 425 -13.95 5.51 5.95
N SER A 426 -14.97 5.01 6.65
CA SER A 426 -15.95 5.85 7.36
C SER A 426 -15.34 6.71 8.48
N ILE A 427 -14.26 6.23 9.12
CA ILE A 427 -13.60 6.87 10.27
C ILE A 427 -12.25 7.48 9.90
N TRP A 428 -11.75 7.22 8.68
CA TRP A 428 -10.41 7.60 8.26
C TRP A 428 -10.15 9.09 8.37
N ARG A 429 -11.14 9.92 8.04
CA ARG A 429 -11.04 11.39 8.16
C ARG A 429 -10.68 11.84 9.59
N VAL A 430 -11.18 11.13 10.61
CA VAL A 430 -10.91 11.40 12.03
C VAL A 430 -9.62 10.72 12.48
N LEU A 431 -9.31 9.53 11.97
CA LEU A 431 -8.12 8.78 12.36
C LEU A 431 -6.84 9.42 11.79
N ARG A 432 -6.87 9.89 10.53
CA ARG A 432 -5.71 10.43 9.84
C ARG A 432 -5.16 11.73 10.45
N THR A 433 -5.98 12.47 11.19
CA THR A 433 -5.52 13.69 11.88
C THR A 433 -4.69 13.37 13.12
N LYS A 434 -4.71 12.12 13.59
CA LYS A 434 -3.97 11.68 14.78
C LYS A 434 -2.61 11.11 14.36
N PRO A 435 -1.48 11.76 14.70
CA PRO A 435 -0.15 11.27 14.36
C PRO A 435 0.12 9.85 14.86
N ALA A 436 -0.44 9.49 16.02
CA ALA A 436 -0.33 8.16 16.60
C ALA A 436 -0.84 7.05 15.68
N VAL A 437 -1.90 7.30 14.90
CA VAL A 437 -2.48 6.28 14.00
C VAL A 437 -1.54 6.03 12.82
N ILE A 438 -0.98 7.09 12.24
CA ILE A 438 -0.02 6.99 11.14
C ILE A 438 1.24 6.24 11.62
N SER A 439 1.76 6.58 12.80
CA SER A 439 2.88 5.88 13.42
C SER A 439 2.58 4.41 13.70
N LEU A 440 1.39 4.09 14.23
CA LEU A 440 0.96 2.71 14.48
C LEU A 440 0.99 1.88 13.20
N LEU A 441 0.31 2.37 12.15
CA LEU A 441 0.17 1.66 10.88
C LEU A 441 1.52 1.42 10.21
N ARG A 442 2.42 2.40 10.29
CA ARG A 442 3.79 2.26 9.78
C ARG A 442 4.54 1.13 10.49
N GLY A 443 4.46 1.07 11.83
CA GLY A 443 5.08 0.01 12.61
C GLY A 443 4.51 -1.38 12.35
N VAL A 444 3.18 -1.48 12.34
CA VAL A 444 2.45 -2.72 12.02
C VAL A 444 2.88 -3.24 10.66
N ASN A 445 2.90 -2.38 9.63
CA ASN A 445 3.29 -2.76 8.29
C ASN A 445 4.75 -3.25 8.25
N SER A 446 5.71 -2.49 8.79
CA SER A 446 7.12 -2.91 8.78
C SER A 446 7.37 -4.23 9.50
N THR A 447 6.70 -4.49 10.63
CA THR A 447 6.81 -5.79 11.30
C THR A 447 6.18 -6.92 10.49
N ALA A 448 5.02 -6.68 9.86
CA ALA A 448 4.39 -7.67 8.97
C ALA A 448 5.32 -8.06 7.82
N VAL A 449 6.03 -7.10 7.23
CA VAL A 449 7.03 -7.36 6.19
C VAL A 449 8.19 -8.21 6.71
N GLY A 450 8.63 -7.99 7.95
CA GLY A 450 9.61 -8.86 8.61
C GLY A 450 9.16 -10.32 8.68
N LEU A 451 7.90 -10.55 9.05
CA LEU A 451 7.33 -11.90 9.16
C LEU A 451 7.28 -12.66 7.82
N VAL A 452 7.33 -11.96 6.68
CA VAL A 452 7.47 -12.60 5.36
C VAL A 452 8.78 -13.39 5.27
N PHE A 453 9.87 -12.85 5.81
CA PHE A 453 11.16 -13.54 5.82
C PHE A 453 11.15 -14.77 6.72
N THR A 454 10.39 -14.74 7.82
CA THR A 454 10.12 -15.94 8.62
C THR A 454 9.48 -17.02 7.78
N ALA A 455 8.51 -16.65 6.94
CA ALA A 455 7.82 -17.61 6.09
C ALA A 455 8.70 -18.12 4.94
N VAL A 456 9.55 -17.26 4.35
CA VAL A 456 10.59 -17.68 3.38
C VAL A 456 11.54 -18.70 3.99
N TYR A 457 11.94 -18.54 5.26
CA TYR A 457 12.84 -19.47 5.93
C TYR A 457 12.19 -20.83 6.23
N ARG A 458 10.86 -20.86 6.39
CA ARG A 458 10.11 -22.09 6.68
C ARG A 458 9.75 -22.91 5.44
N LEU A 459 9.80 -22.29 4.25
CA LEU A 459 9.67 -22.95 2.95
C LEU A 459 11.00 -23.63 2.58
#